data_AF-A0A936CPH0-F1
#
_entry.id   AF-A0A936CPH0-F1
#
_cell.length_a   1.000
_cell.length_b   1.000
_cell.length_c   1.000
_cell.angle_alpha   90.00
_cell.angle_beta   90.00
_cell.angle_gamma   90.00
#
_symmetry.space_group_name_H-M   'P 1'
#
loop_
_entity.id
_entity.type
_entity.pdbx_description
1 polymer ?
#
loop_
_entity_poly.entity_id
_entity_poly.type
_entity_poly.pdbx_seq_one_letter_code
_entity_poly.pdbx_strand_id
1 'polypeptide(L)'
;MSFTVAEILKPMMAAAKASLAQDWGKAEDYAKPEMKRLAESLAAIAKLVATKKVNQRQAKALLRIHGNTTQSVLLTIDGLGVIAVEDAINAALGAARDTVNTAVGFKLV
;
A
#
# COMPACT_ATOMS: atom_id res chain seq x y z
N MET A 1 -2.07 -2.69 19.29
CA MET A 1 -2.64 -1.40 18.87
C MET A 1 -3.25 -1.60 17.48
N SER A 2 -4.38 -0.96 17.18
CA SER A 2 -4.98 -1.00 15.84
C SER A 2 -4.94 0.38 15.22
N PHE A 3 -4.62 0.46 13.93
CA PHE A 3 -4.82 1.67 13.13
C PHE A 3 -6.07 1.49 12.25
N THR A 4 -6.58 2.62 11.78
CA THR A 4 -7.69 2.75 10.84
C THR A 4 -7.15 3.03 9.44
N VAL A 5 -7.92 2.68 8.42
CA VAL A 5 -7.58 2.93 7.02
C VAL A 5 -7.29 4.42 6.78
N ALA A 6 -8.07 5.30 7.41
CA ALA A 6 -7.93 6.75 7.24
C ALA A 6 -6.56 7.29 7.73
N GLU A 7 -5.99 6.69 8.79
CA GLU A 7 -4.70 7.11 9.36
C GLU A 7 -3.53 6.88 8.39
N ILE A 8 -3.59 5.84 7.56
CA ILE A 8 -2.52 5.51 6.61
C ILE A 8 -2.83 5.93 5.17
N LEU A 9 -4.10 6.04 4.79
CA LEU A 9 -4.49 6.33 3.41
C LEU A 9 -4.02 7.72 2.96
N LYS A 10 -4.19 8.74 3.81
CA LYS A 10 -3.79 10.12 3.47
C LYS A 10 -2.27 10.24 3.20
N PRO A 11 -1.37 9.76 4.09
CA PRO A 11 0.07 9.80 3.81
C PRO A 11 0.47 8.90 2.64
N MET A 12 -0.14 7.72 2.48
CA MET A 12 0.09 6.85 1.31
C MET A 12 -0.24 7.55 0.00
N MET A 13 -1.40 8.20 -0.07
CA MET A 13 -1.85 8.94 -1.26
C MET A 13 -0.92 10.10 -1.58
N ALA A 14 -0.51 10.86 -0.56
CA ALA A 14 0.41 11.97 -0.74
C ALA A 14 1.77 11.51 -1.28
N ALA A 15 2.30 10.40 -0.76
CA ALA A 15 3.57 9.83 -1.20
C ALA A 15 3.50 9.26 -2.62
N ALA A 16 2.44 8.50 -2.95
CA ALA A 16 2.21 7.99 -4.30
C ALA A 16 2.05 9.14 -5.31
N LYS A 17 1.31 10.20 -4.94
CA LYS A 17 1.15 11.40 -5.78
C LYS A 17 2.47 12.11 -6.02
N ALA A 18 3.28 12.27 -4.98
CA ALA A 18 4.61 12.89 -5.10
C ALA A 18 5.55 12.07 -5.99
N SER A 19 5.49 10.73 -5.89
CA SER A 19 6.30 9.83 -6.73
C SER A 19 5.87 9.85 -8.19
N LEU A 20 4.56 9.87 -8.47
CA LEU A 20 4.05 9.90 -9.84
C LEU A 20 4.11 11.28 -10.47
N ALA A 21 4.14 12.36 -9.69
CA ALA A 21 4.31 13.76 -10.12
C ALA A 21 3.70 14.12 -11.50
N GLN A 22 4.48 13.99 -12.57
CA GLN A 22 4.10 14.29 -13.95
C GLN A 22 2.99 13.38 -14.50
N ASP A 23 2.94 12.14 -14.00
CA ASP A 23 2.01 11.09 -14.40
C ASP A 23 0.76 11.04 -13.53
N TRP A 24 0.66 11.89 -12.49
CA TRP A 24 -0.48 11.87 -11.58
C TRP A 24 -1.81 12.09 -12.28
N GLY A 25 -1.87 13.02 -13.25
CA GLY A 25 -3.10 13.34 -13.96
C GLY A 25 -3.71 12.15 -14.72
N LYS A 26 -2.88 11.26 -15.27
CA LYS A 26 -3.35 10.01 -15.92
C LYS A 26 -3.60 8.88 -14.91
N ALA A 27 -2.90 8.89 -13.78
CA ALA A 27 -2.93 7.81 -12.82
C ALA A 27 -4.01 7.94 -11.75
N GLU A 28 -4.50 9.16 -11.46
CA GLU A 28 -5.25 9.42 -10.23
C GLU A 28 -6.55 8.62 -10.09
N ASP A 29 -7.25 8.35 -11.20
CA ASP A 29 -8.51 7.61 -11.19
C ASP A 29 -8.33 6.13 -10.84
N TYR A 30 -7.14 5.57 -11.11
CA TYR A 30 -6.77 4.21 -10.70
C TYR A 30 -6.02 4.22 -9.36
N ALA A 31 -5.11 5.18 -9.15
CA ALA A 31 -4.30 5.27 -7.95
C ALA A 31 -5.15 5.54 -6.70
N LYS A 32 -6.20 6.37 -6.78
CA LYS A 32 -7.08 6.66 -5.65
C LYS A 32 -7.74 5.39 -5.08
N PRO A 33 -8.49 4.60 -5.87
CA PRO A 33 -9.12 3.37 -5.38
C PRO A 33 -8.10 2.29 -5.01
N GLU A 34 -6.98 2.17 -5.75
CA GLU A 34 -5.97 1.17 -5.44
C GLU A 34 -5.22 1.45 -4.14
N MET A 35 -4.85 2.69 -3.86
CA MET A 35 -4.22 3.05 -2.58
C MET A 35 -5.19 2.84 -1.42
N LYS A 36 -6.49 3.09 -1.63
CA LYS A 36 -7.52 2.77 -0.63
C LYS A 36 -7.61 1.27 -0.37
N ARG A 37 -7.66 0.44 -1.42
CA ARG A 37 -7.67 -1.03 -1.31
C ARG A 37 -6.42 -1.55 -0.61
N LEU A 38 -5.25 -1.00 -0.94
CA LEU A 38 -3.99 -1.37 -0.30
C LEU A 38 -4.00 -1.00 1.20
N ALA A 39 -4.49 0.19 1.56
CA ALA A 39 -4.65 0.60 2.96
C ALA A 39 -5.64 -0.29 3.74
N GLU A 40 -6.78 -0.64 3.13
CA GLU A 40 -7.76 -1.58 3.68
C GLU A 40 -7.12 -2.96 3.90
N SER A 41 -6.31 -3.42 2.96
CA SER A 41 -5.60 -4.69 3.03
C SER A 41 -4.56 -4.69 4.15
N LEU A 42 -3.81 -3.60 4.34
CA LEU A 42 -2.88 -3.44 5.45
C LEU A 42 -3.61 -3.51 6.81
N ALA A 43 -4.75 -2.83 6.95
CA ALA A 43 -5.57 -2.90 8.17
C ALA A 43 -6.10 -4.31 8.42
N ALA A 44 -6.52 -5.02 7.36
CA ALA A 44 -6.96 -6.41 7.45
C ALA A 44 -5.83 -7.35 7.86
N ILE A 45 -4.63 -7.22 7.27
CA ILE A 45 -3.45 -7.99 7.66
C ILE A 45 -3.12 -7.74 9.13
N ALA A 46 -3.12 -6.49 9.58
CA ALA A 46 -2.85 -6.16 10.97
C ALA A 46 -3.85 -6.81 11.94
N LYS A 47 -5.14 -6.84 11.57
CA LYS A 47 -6.19 -7.54 12.34
C LYS A 47 -5.96 -9.06 12.37
N LEU A 48 -5.58 -9.67 11.24
CA LEU A 48 -5.29 -11.11 11.17
C LEU A 48 -4.07 -11.49 12.03
N VAL A 49 -3.04 -10.64 12.04
CA VAL A 49 -1.86 -10.80 12.90
C VAL A 49 -2.25 -10.68 14.37
N ALA A 50 -3.00 -9.63 14.74
CA ALA A 50 -3.43 -9.41 16.12
C ALA A 50 -4.31 -10.55 16.67
N THR A 51 -5.09 -11.19 15.79
CA THR A 51 -5.92 -12.35 16.12
C THR A 51 -5.20 -13.69 15.97
N LYS A 52 -3.88 -13.69 15.71
CA LYS A 52 -3.03 -14.87 15.52
C LYS A 52 -3.51 -15.82 14.40
N LYS A 53 -4.32 -15.32 13.47
CA LYS A 53 -4.81 -16.09 12.30
C LYS A 53 -3.76 -16.21 11.19
N VAL A 54 -2.82 -15.26 11.15
CA VAL A 54 -1.68 -15.31 10.23
C VAL A 54 -0.38 -15.05 10.99
N ASN A 55 0.67 -15.75 10.61
CA ASN A 55 2.02 -15.49 11.09
C ASN A 55 2.75 -14.44 10.23
N GLN A 56 3.95 -14.06 10.63
CA GLN A 56 4.76 -13.06 9.93
C GLN A 56 5.01 -13.40 8.45
N ARG A 57 5.28 -14.68 8.13
CA ARG A 57 5.52 -15.11 6.75
C ARG A 57 4.27 -14.98 5.89
N GLN A 58 3.11 -15.34 6.43
CA GLN A 58 1.82 -15.19 5.76
C GLN A 58 1.44 -13.71 5.59
N ALA A 59 1.67 -12.87 6.61
CA ALA A 59 1.45 -11.43 6.53
C ALA A 59 2.29 -10.78 5.40
N LYS A 60 3.58 -11.13 5.29
CA LYS A 60 4.44 -10.68 4.19
C LYS A 60 3.96 -11.16 2.83
N ALA A 61 3.46 -12.41 2.74
CA ALA A 61 2.90 -12.94 1.50
C ALA A 61 1.63 -12.19 1.08
N LEU A 62 0.73 -11.91 2.03
CA LEU A 62 -0.48 -11.10 1.79
C LEU A 62 -0.11 -9.69 1.31
N LEU A 63 0.82 -9.01 1.99
CA LEU A 63 1.30 -7.69 1.57
C LEU A 63 1.78 -7.72 0.12
N ARG A 64 2.60 -8.72 -0.25
CA ARG A 64 3.08 -8.88 -1.63
C ARG A 64 1.94 -9.11 -2.62
N ILE A 65 0.93 -9.91 -2.27
CA ILE A 65 -0.24 -10.12 -3.15
C ILE A 65 -0.95 -8.79 -3.39
N HIS A 66 -1.24 -8.02 -2.34
CA HIS A 66 -1.92 -6.74 -2.48
C HIS A 66 -1.07 -5.70 -3.24
N GLY A 67 0.24 -5.66 -2.98
CA GLY A 67 1.17 -4.82 -3.75
C GLY A 67 1.20 -5.18 -5.23
N ASN A 68 1.28 -6.47 -5.57
CA ASN A 68 1.26 -6.94 -6.96
C ASN A 68 -0.08 -6.64 -7.65
N THR A 69 -1.20 -6.75 -6.94
CA THR A 69 -2.52 -6.37 -7.48
C THR A 69 -2.55 -4.88 -7.82
N THR A 70 -2.13 -4.02 -6.89
CA THR A 70 -2.05 -2.57 -7.13
C THR A 70 -1.10 -2.24 -8.28
N GLN A 71 0.06 -2.91 -8.35
CA GLN A 71 1.00 -2.76 -9.46
C GLN A 71 0.34 -3.15 -10.80
N SER A 72 -0.34 -4.28 -10.85
CA SER A 72 -1.00 -4.77 -12.06
C SER A 72 -2.07 -3.79 -12.56
N VAL A 73 -2.85 -3.20 -11.65
CA VAL A 73 -3.86 -2.20 -12.00
C VAL A 73 -3.22 -0.91 -12.50
N LEU A 74 -2.17 -0.41 -11.84
CA LEU A 74 -1.51 0.83 -12.27
C LEU A 74 -0.79 0.67 -13.62
N LEU A 75 -0.28 -0.53 -13.93
CA LEU A 75 0.33 -0.85 -15.21
C LEU A 75 -0.65 -0.98 -16.37
N THR A 76 -1.96 -0.95 -16.14
CA THR A 76 -2.93 -0.86 -17.24
C THR A 76 -3.07 0.56 -17.79
N ILE A 77 -2.41 1.54 -17.18
CA ILE A 77 -2.44 2.93 -17.65
C ILE A 77 -1.34 3.13 -18.69
N ASP A 78 -1.74 3.52 -19.89
CA ASP A 78 -0.82 3.77 -20.99
C ASP A 78 0.24 4.82 -20.62
N GLY A 79 1.50 4.48 -20.91
CA GLY A 79 2.65 5.33 -20.65
C GLY A 79 3.11 5.39 -19.19
N LEU A 80 2.57 4.58 -18.26
CA LEU A 80 3.23 4.33 -16.97
C LEU A 80 4.22 3.17 -17.09
N GLY A 81 5.48 3.44 -16.77
CA GLY A 81 6.52 2.41 -16.72
C GLY A 81 6.47 1.61 -15.41
N VAL A 82 7.00 0.38 -15.45
CA VAL A 82 7.12 -0.50 -14.28
C VAL A 82 7.80 0.18 -13.10
N ILE A 83 8.91 0.89 -13.35
CA ILE A 83 9.68 1.58 -12.31
C ILE A 83 8.84 2.67 -11.63
N ALA A 84 8.13 3.50 -12.41
CA ALA A 84 7.30 4.57 -11.85
C ALA A 84 6.17 4.02 -10.95
N VAL A 85 5.57 2.90 -11.35
CA VAL A 85 4.55 2.22 -10.54
C VAL A 85 5.15 1.62 -9.27
N GLU A 86 6.30 0.96 -9.37
CA GLU A 86 6.99 0.38 -8.21
C GLU A 86 7.42 1.45 -7.21
N ASP A 87 7.97 2.57 -7.68
CA ASP A 87 8.35 3.70 -6.84
C ASP A 87 7.16 4.31 -6.12
N ALA A 88 6.02 4.44 -6.80
CA ALA A 88 4.79 4.97 -6.20
C ALA A 88 4.25 4.07 -5.09
N ILE A 89 4.25 2.75 -5.31
CA ILE A 89 3.83 1.76 -4.31
C ILE A 89 4.81 1.74 -3.14
N ASN A 90 6.12 1.77 -3.40
CA ASN A 90 7.14 1.81 -2.36
C ASN A 90 7.07 3.09 -1.53
N ALA A 91 6.82 4.24 -2.16
CA ALA A 91 6.62 5.52 -1.48
C ALA A 91 5.39 5.48 -0.57
N ALA A 92 4.27 4.96 -1.08
CA ALA A 92 3.05 4.79 -0.29
C ALA A 92 3.28 3.87 0.93
N LEU A 93 3.86 2.69 0.69
CA LEU A 93 4.20 1.72 1.73
C LEU A 93 5.18 2.29 2.76
N GLY A 94 6.18 3.05 2.32
CA GLY A 94 7.11 3.77 3.19
C GLY A 94 6.41 4.79 4.08
N ALA A 95 5.42 5.52 3.57
CA ALA A 95 4.65 6.49 4.33
C ALA A 95 3.74 5.87 5.41
N ALA A 96 3.36 4.60 5.24
CA ALA A 96 2.57 3.84 6.22
C ALA A 96 3.43 2.99 7.19
N ARG A 97 4.75 2.94 6.97
CA ARG A 97 5.67 1.98 7.62
C ARG A 97 5.54 1.99 9.14
N ASP A 98 5.69 3.15 9.77
CA ASP A 98 5.78 3.23 11.22
C ASP A 98 4.47 2.84 11.89
N THR A 99 3.34 3.31 11.34
CA THR A 99 2.00 2.96 11.81
C THR A 99 1.74 1.46 11.68
N VAL A 100 2.05 0.87 10.53
CA VAL A 100 1.80 -0.56 10.27
C VAL A 100 2.72 -1.44 11.13
N ASN A 101 4.03 -1.17 11.14
CA ASN A 101 5.01 -1.98 11.85
C ASN A 101 4.79 -1.93 13.37
N THR A 102 4.39 -0.77 13.92
CA THR A 102 4.02 -0.63 15.32
C THR A 102 2.77 -1.45 15.67
N ALA A 103 1.77 -1.48 14.78
CA ALA A 103 0.53 -2.22 15.03
C ALA A 103 0.72 -3.74 14.98
N VAL A 104 1.57 -4.24 14.07
CA VAL A 104 1.81 -5.69 13.92
C VAL A 104 2.95 -6.22 14.79
N GLY A 105 3.79 -5.34 15.34
CA GLY A 105 4.89 -5.71 16.24
C GLY A 105 6.12 -6.29 15.55
N PHE A 106 6.24 -6.15 14.23
CA PHE A 106 7.41 -6.58 13.44
C PHE A 106 7.52 -5.76 12.15
N LYS A 107 8.67 -5.85 11.48
CA LYS A 107 8.88 -5.23 10.15
C LYS A 107 8.09 -5.98 9.07
N LEU A 108 6.92 -5.44 8.74
CA LEU A 108 6.07 -5.89 7.63
C LEU A 108 6.37 -5.09 6.36
N VAL A 109 6.54 -3.78 6.49
CA VAL A 109 6.76 -2.79 5.42
C VAL A 109 8.06 -2.00 5.63
#